data_AF-A0A1Q3TI38-F1
#
_entry.id   AF-A0A1Q3TI38-F1
#
_cell.length_a   1.000
_cell.length_b   1.000
_cell.length_c   1.000
_cell.angle_alpha   90.00
_cell.angle_beta   90.00
_cell.angle_gamma   90.00
#
_symmetry.space_group_name_H-M   'P 1'
#
loop_
_entity.id
_entity.type
_entity.pdbx_description
1 polymer ?
#
loop_
_entity_poly.entity_id
_entity_poly.type
_entity_poly.pdbx_seq_one_letter_code
_entity_poly.pdbx_strand_id
1 'polypeptide(L)'
;MAVNVLSWNEALKRGHEPRLYSYAAGDIPLGNVEATLDFKIWAQKVMGIGCYFTKMETGKKFLLTVYCHRSGAYKINGSAIDFSSCPTNELYQLIIRSDFKSGRIYFTVV
;
A
#
# COMPACT_ATOMS: atom_id res chain seq x y z
N MET A 1 -11.09 4.87 -14.76
CA MET A 1 -11.29 3.72 -13.85
C MET A 1 -12.05 4.21 -12.64
N ALA A 2 -12.94 3.39 -12.05
CA ALA A 2 -13.68 3.77 -10.85
C ALA A 2 -12.76 3.69 -9.61
N VAL A 3 -13.03 4.52 -8.60
CA VAL A 3 -12.36 4.43 -7.30
C VAL A 3 -12.70 3.09 -6.66
N ASN A 4 -11.68 2.32 -6.26
CA ASN A 4 -11.82 0.98 -5.67
C ASN A 4 -11.19 0.89 -4.28
N VAL A 5 -11.09 2.02 -3.59
CA VAL A 5 -10.63 2.09 -2.20
C VAL A 5 -11.82 1.94 -1.25
N LEU A 6 -11.68 1.05 -0.29
CA LEU A 6 -12.73 0.71 0.66
C LEU A 6 -12.67 1.59 1.92
N SER A 7 -13.78 1.74 2.60
CA SER A 7 -13.77 2.03 4.03
C SER A 7 -13.34 0.79 4.82
N TRP A 8 -12.91 0.99 6.07
CA TRP A 8 -12.56 -0.11 6.98
C TRP A 8 -13.68 -1.15 7.11
N ASN A 9 -14.92 -0.68 7.32
CA ASN A 9 -16.07 -1.56 7.49
C ASN A 9 -16.43 -2.32 6.20
N GLU A 10 -16.27 -1.70 5.03
CA GLU A 10 -16.47 -2.39 3.75
C GLU A 10 -15.43 -3.48 3.54
N ALA A 11 -14.17 -3.24 3.92
CA ALA A 11 -13.13 -4.26 3.83
C ALA A 11 -13.47 -5.48 4.68
N LEU A 12 -13.87 -5.28 5.94
CA LEU A 12 -14.31 -6.37 6.82
C LEU A 12 -15.53 -7.12 6.26
N LYS A 13 -16.53 -6.40 5.73
CA LYS A 13 -17.71 -7.02 5.11
C LYS A 13 -17.37 -7.89 3.89
N ARG A 14 -16.29 -7.56 3.18
CA ARG A 14 -15.76 -8.33 2.05
C ARG A 14 -14.84 -9.48 2.48
N GLY A 15 -14.68 -9.72 3.78
CA GLY A 15 -13.83 -10.78 4.33
C GLY A 15 -12.34 -10.46 4.32
N HIS A 16 -11.95 -9.20 4.07
CA HIS A 16 -10.56 -8.80 4.23
C HIS A 16 -10.25 -8.63 5.72
N GLU A 17 -9.03 -9.00 6.12
CA GLU A 17 -8.55 -8.75 7.48
C GLU A 17 -7.32 -7.83 7.51
N PRO A 18 -7.53 -6.50 7.56
CA PRO A 18 -6.47 -5.49 7.57
C PRO A 18 -5.43 -5.69 8.68
N ARG A 19 -5.86 -6.23 9.82
CA ARG A 19 -5.01 -6.45 11.00
C ARG A 19 -3.92 -7.49 10.78
N LEU A 20 -4.04 -8.33 9.75
CA LEU A 20 -3.02 -9.32 9.37
C LEU A 20 -1.83 -8.70 8.63
N TYR A 21 -1.91 -7.42 8.24
CA TYR A 21 -0.87 -6.73 7.48
C TYR A 21 -0.08 -5.82 8.42
N SER A 22 1.21 -6.12 8.60
CA SER A 22 2.05 -5.31 9.48
C SER A 22 2.37 -3.96 8.83
N TYR A 23 2.29 -2.91 9.63
CA TYR A 23 2.78 -1.57 9.30
C TYR A 23 4.08 -1.22 10.04
N ALA A 24 4.57 -2.12 10.91
CA ALA A 24 5.77 -1.89 11.68
C ALA A 24 6.99 -1.91 10.77
N ALA A 25 7.85 -0.90 10.86
CA ALA A 25 8.98 -0.71 9.94
C ALA A 25 9.91 -1.94 9.86
N GLY A 26 10.13 -2.64 10.98
CA GLY A 26 10.94 -3.87 11.03
C GLY A 26 10.32 -5.07 10.30
N ASP A 27 9.02 -5.05 10.05
CA ASP A 27 8.31 -6.10 9.32
C ASP A 27 8.17 -5.81 7.82
N ILE A 28 8.39 -4.57 7.39
CA ILE A 28 8.28 -4.22 5.99
C ILE A 28 9.48 -4.78 5.22
N PRO A 29 9.27 -5.57 4.15
CA PRO A 29 10.37 -6.05 3.33
C PRO A 29 11.07 -4.87 2.62
N LEU A 30 12.40 -4.84 2.66
CA LEU A 30 13.21 -3.82 1.99
C LEU A 30 13.83 -4.36 0.70
N GLY A 31 14.17 -3.47 -0.23
CA GLY A 31 14.73 -3.81 -1.53
C GLY A 31 13.67 -3.97 -2.62
N ASN A 32 13.96 -4.82 -3.60
CA ASN A 32 13.02 -5.15 -4.68
C ASN A 32 12.05 -6.22 -4.18
N VAL A 33 10.75 -5.95 -4.28
CA VAL A 33 9.70 -6.77 -3.70
C VAL A 33 8.59 -6.97 -4.74
N GLU A 34 8.37 -8.23 -5.11
CA GLU A 34 7.19 -8.66 -5.85
C GLU A 34 6.04 -8.91 -4.87
N ALA A 35 4.96 -8.14 -4.98
CA ALA A 35 3.83 -8.26 -4.07
C ALA A 35 2.50 -8.02 -4.77
N THR A 36 1.50 -8.81 -4.39
CA THR A 36 0.11 -8.63 -4.83
C THR A 36 -0.56 -7.56 -3.98
N LEU A 37 -1.21 -6.58 -4.61
CA LEU A 37 -2.04 -5.60 -3.92
C LEU A 37 -3.42 -6.20 -3.66
N ASP A 38 -3.65 -6.76 -2.47
CA ASP A 38 -4.88 -7.50 -2.18
C ASP A 38 -6.10 -6.57 -2.13
N PHE A 39 -5.98 -5.45 -1.42
CA PHE A 39 -7.04 -4.43 -1.31
C PHE A 39 -6.48 -3.09 -0.82
N LYS A 40 -7.34 -2.07 -0.80
CA LYS A 40 -7.00 -0.71 -0.39
C LYS A 40 -8.05 -0.14 0.55
N ILE A 41 -7.60 0.59 1.57
CA ILE A 41 -8.49 1.25 2.54
C ILE A 41 -8.09 2.72 2.71
N TRP A 42 -9.09 3.60 2.83
CA TRP A 42 -8.87 4.98 3.22
C TRP A 42 -8.29 5.07 4.64
N ALA A 43 -7.18 5.78 4.80
CA ALA A 43 -6.60 6.03 6.11
C ALA A 43 -7.52 6.94 6.94
N GLN A 44 -7.74 6.61 8.21
CA GLN A 44 -8.71 7.32 9.05
C GLN A 44 -8.24 8.70 9.53
N LYS A 45 -6.94 8.87 9.79
CA LYS A 45 -6.38 10.06 10.45
C LYS A 45 -5.59 10.97 9.52
N VAL A 46 -5.30 10.50 8.31
CA VAL A 46 -4.47 11.20 7.33
C VAL A 46 -5.11 11.07 5.96
N MET A 47 -4.90 12.05 5.09
CA MET A 47 -5.28 11.95 3.69
C MET A 47 -4.36 10.95 2.99
N GLY A 48 -4.71 9.68 3.01
CA GLY A 48 -3.92 8.62 2.43
C GLY A 48 -4.71 7.34 2.19
N ILE A 49 -4.11 6.46 1.40
CA ILE A 49 -4.63 5.13 1.10
C ILE A 49 -3.65 4.11 1.67
N GLY A 50 -4.15 3.28 2.58
CA GLY A 50 -3.45 2.07 3.00
C GLY A 50 -3.57 1.01 1.91
N CYS A 51 -2.43 0.59 1.37
CA CYS A 51 -2.28 -0.43 0.36
C CYS A 51 -1.80 -1.73 1.03
N TYR A 52 -2.65 -2.76 0.99
CA TYR A 52 -2.44 -4.02 1.70
C TYR A 52 -1.83 -5.02 0.74
N PHE A 53 -0.56 -5.35 0.95
CA PHE A 53 0.23 -6.18 0.05
C PHE A 53 0.56 -7.54 0.66
N THR A 54 0.57 -8.58 -0.18
CA THR A 54 1.15 -9.89 0.13
C THR A 54 2.39 -10.11 -0.73
N LYS A 55 3.57 -10.26 -0.10
CA LYS A 55 4.81 -10.59 -0.79
C LYS A 55 4.68 -11.99 -1.42
N MET A 56 4.93 -12.10 -2.72
CA MET A 56 4.73 -13.35 -3.47
C MET A 56 5.61 -14.51 -2.96
N GLU A 57 6.89 -14.23 -2.74
CA GLU A 57 7.88 -15.25 -2.36
C GLU A 57 7.59 -15.90 -1.00
N THR A 58 7.14 -15.11 -0.01
CA THR A 58 7.06 -15.55 1.39
C THR A 58 5.64 -15.57 1.95
N GLY A 59 4.65 -15.04 1.22
CA GLY A 59 3.31 -14.79 1.72
C GLY A 59 3.23 -13.71 2.80
N LYS A 60 4.32 -12.97 3.05
CA LYS A 60 4.36 -11.96 4.11
C LYS A 60 3.41 -10.81 3.77
N LYS A 61 2.53 -10.48 4.72
CA LYS A 61 1.53 -9.40 4.59
C LYS A 61 2.05 -8.11 5.21
N PHE A 62 2.02 -7.04 4.44
CA PHE A 62 2.52 -5.72 4.87
C PHE A 62 1.67 -4.58 4.30
N LEU A 63 1.66 -3.46 5.02
CA LEU A 63 0.89 -2.27 4.69
C LEU A 63 1.82 -1.13 4.29
N LEU A 64 1.59 -0.54 3.12
CA LEU A 64 2.23 0.69 2.68
C LEU A 64 1.18 1.78 2.51
N THR A 65 1.46 2.99 2.98
CA THR A 65 0.52 4.13 2.86
C THR A 65 0.96 5.07 1.76
N VAL A 66 0.05 5.35 0.82
CA VAL A 66 0.22 6.40 -0.19
C VAL A 66 -0.50 7.65 0.30
N TYR A 67 0.24 8.73 0.52
CA TYR A 67 -0.32 10.00 0.96
C TYR A 67 -0.83 10.83 -0.22
N CYS A 68 -1.89 11.59 0.01
CA CYS A 68 -2.43 12.51 -0.98
C CYS A 68 -1.42 13.61 -1.30
N HIS A 69 -1.15 13.81 -2.59
CA HIS A 69 -0.35 14.92 -3.06
C HIS A 69 -1.14 16.24 -2.98
N ARG A 70 -0.46 17.39 -3.01
CA ARG A 70 -1.13 18.71 -3.02
C ARG A 70 -2.08 18.90 -4.21
N SER A 71 -1.87 18.15 -5.29
CA SER A 71 -2.75 18.13 -6.46
C SER A 71 -4.02 17.29 -6.27
N GLY A 72 -4.22 16.64 -5.12
CA GLY A 72 -5.34 15.74 -4.85
C GLY A 72 -5.14 14.30 -5.34
N ALA A 73 -4.01 14.00 -5.97
CA ALA A 73 -3.71 12.68 -6.52
C ALA A 73 -3.06 11.76 -5.48
N TYR A 74 -3.41 10.47 -5.51
CA TYR A 74 -2.81 9.45 -4.65
C TYR A 74 -1.73 8.69 -5.42
N LYS A 75 -0.67 9.42 -5.77
CA LYS A 75 0.46 8.92 -6.57
C LYS A 75 1.74 8.97 -5.77
N ILE A 76 2.61 8.01 -6.05
CA ILE A 76 3.99 8.06 -5.60
C ILE A 76 4.78 8.89 -6.62
N ASN A 77 5.72 9.71 -6.15
CA ASN A 77 6.59 10.49 -7.03
C ASN A 77 7.31 9.59 -8.03
N GLY A 78 7.22 9.93 -9.32
CA GLY A 78 7.79 9.15 -10.41
C GLY A 78 6.93 7.99 -10.91
N SER A 79 5.79 7.69 -10.28
CA SER A 79 4.85 6.67 -10.75
C SER A 79 3.68 7.28 -11.52
N ALA A 80 3.29 6.65 -12.62
CA ALA A 80 2.06 7.00 -13.35
C ALA A 80 0.79 6.51 -12.62
N ILE A 81 0.94 5.60 -11.66
CA ILE A 81 -0.14 4.84 -11.03
C ILE A 81 -0.84 5.70 -9.96
N ASP A 82 -2.16 5.85 -10.11
CA ASP A 82 -3.02 6.42 -9.09
C ASP A 82 -3.62 5.31 -8.22
N PHE A 83 -3.21 5.26 -6.95
CA PHE A 83 -3.64 4.23 -6.03
C PHE A 83 -5.12 4.34 -5.66
N SER A 84 -5.79 5.47 -5.92
CA SER A 84 -7.24 5.58 -5.74
C SER A 84 -8.04 4.69 -6.70
N SER A 85 -7.45 4.27 -7.83
CA SER A 85 -8.16 3.54 -8.89
C SER A 85 -7.38 2.40 -9.53
N CYS A 86 -6.10 2.20 -9.18
CA CYS A 86 -5.31 1.09 -9.71
C CYS A 86 -5.94 -0.29 -9.40
N PRO A 87 -5.72 -1.31 -10.25
CA PRO A 87 -6.26 -2.64 -10.00
C PRO A 87 -5.80 -3.24 -8.66
N THR A 88 -6.69 -4.01 -8.04
CA THR A 88 -6.37 -4.87 -6.88
C THR A 88 -6.36 -6.33 -7.33
N ASN A 89 -5.73 -7.20 -6.56
CA ASN A 89 -5.41 -8.59 -6.89
C ASN A 89 -4.46 -8.73 -8.10
N GLU A 90 -3.64 -7.70 -8.34
CA GLU A 90 -2.58 -7.71 -9.35
C GLU A 90 -1.20 -7.65 -8.70
N LEU A 91 -0.21 -8.15 -9.43
CA LEU A 91 1.19 -8.15 -9.02
C LEU A 91 1.84 -6.79 -9.30
N TYR A 92 2.53 -6.25 -8.29
CA TYR A 92 3.28 -5.02 -8.39
C TYR A 92 4.76 -5.27 -8.07
N GLN A 93 5.62 -4.65 -8.86
CA GLN A 93 7.07 -4.56 -8.61
C GLN A 93 7.33 -3.34 -7.75
N LEU A 94 7.74 -3.55 -6.50
CA LEU A 94 8.00 -2.48 -5.54
C LEU A 94 9.49 -2.36 -5.28
N ILE A 95 9.98 -1.12 -5.15
CA ILE A 95 11.28 -0.85 -4.54
C ILE A 95 11.01 -0.16 -3.22
N ILE A 96 11.25 -0.86 -2.11
CA ILE A 96 10.97 -0.39 -0.76
C ILE A 96 12.28 -0.04 -0.06
N ARG A 97 12.33 1.13 0.56
CA ARG A 97 13.50 1.67 1.26
C ARG A 97 13.12 2.20 2.63
N SER A 98 14.03 2.10 3.59
CA SER A 98 13.92 2.74 4.89
C SER A 98 14.95 3.86 5.02
N ASP A 99 14.57 4.98 5.61
CA ASP A 99 15.55 5.95 6.11
C ASP A 99 15.99 5.52 7.51
N PHE A 100 17.27 5.16 7.63
CA PHE A 100 17.88 4.69 8.87
C PHE A 100 17.82 5.69 10.03
N LYS A 101 17.70 6.99 9.75
CA LYS A 101 17.65 8.03 10.80
C LYS A 101 16.24 8.24 11.34
N SER A 102 15.23 8.19 10.46
CA SER A 102 13.84 8.51 10.83
C SER A 102 12.94 7.28 10.96
N GLY A 103 13.41 6.09 10.54
CA GLY A 103 12.60 4.88 10.47
C GLY A 103 11.49 4.93 9.40
N ARG A 104 11.47 5.98 8.57
CA ARG A 104 10.44 6.17 7.55
C ARG A 104 10.62 5.19 6.41
N ILE A 105 9.51 4.60 5.98
CA ILE A 105 9.45 3.73 4.81
C ILE A 105 9.02 4.56 3.59
N TYR A 106 9.74 4.38 2.50
CA TYR A 106 9.44 4.92 1.18
C TYR A 106 9.36 3.78 0.19
N PHE A 107 8.54 3.92 -0.84
CA PHE A 107 8.49 2.94 -1.89
C PHE A 107 8.19 3.58 -3.23
N THR A 108 8.56 2.90 -4.30
CA THR A 108 8.17 3.20 -5.68
C THR A 108 7.64 1.94 -6.35
N VAL A 109 6.82 2.12 -7.38
CA VAL A 109 6.41 1.03 -8.28
C VAL A 109 7.20 1.15 -9.58
N VAL A 110 7.72 0.04 -10.07
CA VAL A 110 8.50 -0.06 -11.33
C VAL A 110 7.67 -0.67 -12.44
#